data_AF-A0A964APH3-F1
#
_entry.id   AF-A0A964APH3-F1
#
_cell.length_a   1.000
_cell.length_b   1.000
_cell.length_c   1.000
_cell.angle_alpha   90.00
_cell.angle_beta   90.00
_cell.angle_gamma   90.00
#
_symmetry.space_group_name_H-M   'P 1'
#
loop_
_entity.id
_entity.type
_entity.pdbx_description
1 polymer ?
#
loop_
_entity_poly.entity_id
_entity_poly.type
_entity_poly.pdbx_seq_one_letter_code
_entity_poly.pdbx_strand_id
1 'polypeptide(L)'
;MRKMTLAALLVLGCGDKDDTATADDTSVEGDADTDTDSDTDADADPLDGIYQGAWSLSVEETNTGDTDSCVGTVDLEVTMANTNEQFVGLFACDFSGFLAQFNPMEGSVYGLVTQFGELAASYETGGGPIEGDWSGTIDEATGIYGSFEGSASGEGMDLSWAGSLTATKQP
;
A
#
# COMPACT_ATOMS: atom_id res chain seq x y z
N MET A 1 5.15 -29.53 -20.46
CA MET A 1 6.47 -28.90 -20.24
C MET A 1 6.75 -27.89 -21.35
N ARG A 2 6.39 -26.61 -21.15
CA ARG A 2 6.68 -25.52 -22.09
C ARG A 2 7.68 -24.59 -21.41
N LYS A 3 8.86 -24.45 -22.01
CA LYS A 3 9.90 -23.49 -21.61
C LYS A 3 9.58 -22.16 -22.30
N MET A 4 9.31 -21.11 -21.53
CA MET A 4 9.29 -19.73 -22.04
C MET A 4 10.63 -19.08 -21.69
N THR A 5 11.35 -18.67 -22.73
CA THR A 5 12.62 -17.96 -22.64
C THR A 5 12.30 -16.46 -22.62
N LEU A 6 12.63 -15.79 -21.52
CA LEU A 6 12.52 -14.34 -21.38
C LEU A 6 13.82 -13.70 -21.89
N ALA A 7 13.71 -12.82 -22.89
CA ALA A 7 14.83 -12.03 -23.40
C ALA A 7 14.81 -10.65 -22.74
N ALA A 8 15.87 -10.33 -21.99
CA ALA A 8 16.10 -9.01 -21.43
C ALA A 8 16.68 -8.08 -22.49
N LEU A 9 16.08 -6.90 -22.66
CA LEU A 9 16.58 -5.82 -23.52
C LEU A 9 17.10 -4.69 -22.61
N LEU A 10 18.42 -4.62 -22.42
CA LEU A 10 19.10 -3.49 -21.80
C LEU A 10 19.30 -2.39 -22.87
N VAL A 11 18.79 -1.19 -22.62
CA VAL A 11 19.13 0.01 -23.37
C VAL A 11 19.99 0.90 -22.47
N LEU A 12 21.31 0.85 -22.67
CA LEU A 12 22.25 1.86 -22.17
C LEU A 12 22.21 3.07 -23.12
N GLY A 13 21.72 4.21 -22.64
CA GLY A 13 21.90 5.50 -23.28
C GLY A 13 22.92 6.34 -22.52
N CYS A 14 24.16 6.34 -22.98
CA CYS A 14 25.13 7.39 -22.62
C CYS A 14 24.85 8.62 -23.49
N GLY A 15 24.58 9.75 -22.85
CA GLY A 15 24.48 11.05 -23.51
C GLY A 15 25.35 12.06 -22.79
N ASP A 16 26.62 12.11 -23.16
CA ASP A 16 27.51 13.23 -22.84
C ASP A 16 27.01 14.51 -23.52
N LYS A 17 26.99 15.61 -22.77
CA LYS A 17 27.20 16.96 -23.31
C LYS A 17 28.00 17.79 -22.31
N ASP A 18 29.25 18.01 -22.70
CA ASP A 18 30.07 19.13 -22.27
C ASP A 18 29.52 20.47 -22.79
N ASP A 19 30.04 21.53 -22.16
CA ASP A 19 30.30 22.88 -22.68
C ASP A 19 29.47 24.06 -22.13
N THR A 20 30.16 24.78 -21.24
CA THR A 20 30.51 26.21 -21.30
C THR A 20 29.92 27.16 -20.26
N ALA A 21 30.86 27.84 -19.61
CA ALA A 21 30.72 28.78 -18.51
C ALA A 21 30.02 30.08 -18.90
N THR A 22 29.37 30.72 -17.92
CA THR A 22 29.53 32.16 -17.71
C THR A 22 29.29 32.46 -16.24
N ALA A 23 30.29 33.04 -15.59
CA ALA A 23 30.14 33.68 -14.30
C ALA A 23 29.35 34.97 -14.51
N ASP A 24 28.33 35.22 -13.69
CA ASP A 24 27.98 36.59 -13.34
C ASP A 24 27.61 36.65 -11.86
N ASP A 25 28.28 37.56 -11.19
CA ASP A 25 28.32 37.80 -9.76
C ASP A 25 27.43 39.03 -9.53
N THR A 26 26.19 38.82 -9.09
CA THR A 26 25.37 39.90 -8.57
C THR A 26 24.77 39.47 -7.23
N SER A 27 25.41 39.97 -6.19
CA SER A 27 24.89 40.11 -4.85
C SER A 27 23.52 40.79 -4.88
N VAL A 28 22.47 40.06 -4.48
CA VAL A 28 21.23 40.65 -3.99
C VAL A 28 21.02 40.09 -2.60
N GLU A 29 21.44 40.88 -1.61
CA GLU A 29 20.96 40.81 -0.24
C GLU A 29 19.50 41.27 -0.29
N GLY A 30 18.59 40.31 -0.45
CA GLY A 30 17.15 40.53 -0.36
C GLY A 30 16.64 39.80 0.87
N ASP A 31 16.39 40.55 1.94
CA ASP A 31 15.51 40.15 3.04
C ASP A 31 14.14 39.80 2.44
N ALA A 32 13.91 38.52 2.17
CA ALA A 32 12.59 37.98 1.94
C ALA A 32 12.16 37.33 3.26
N ASP A 33 11.46 38.11 4.08
CA ASP A 33 10.35 37.57 4.87
C ASP A 33 9.41 36.89 3.87
N THR A 34 9.70 35.63 3.53
CA THR A 34 8.68 34.72 3.06
C THR A 34 7.87 34.37 4.31
N ASP A 35 6.97 35.27 4.66
CA ASP A 35 5.69 34.88 5.24
C ASP A 35 5.27 33.64 4.46
N THR A 36 5.30 32.52 5.17
CA THR A 36 4.90 31.22 4.68
C THR A 36 3.43 31.35 4.35
N ASP A 37 3.14 31.77 3.12
CA ASP A 37 1.84 31.57 2.50
C ASP A 37 1.58 30.08 2.69
N SER A 38 0.64 29.77 3.58
CA SER A 38 0.12 28.43 3.70
C SER A 38 -0.49 28.14 2.34
N ASP A 39 0.25 27.44 1.50
CA ASP A 39 -0.28 26.66 0.40
C ASP A 39 -1.17 25.56 1.00
N THR A 40 -2.26 25.96 1.66
CA THR A 40 -3.48 25.17 1.72
C THR A 40 -3.90 25.06 0.28
N ASP A 41 -3.41 24.00 -0.36
CA ASP A 41 -3.88 23.54 -1.66
C ASP A 41 -5.41 23.48 -1.56
N ALA A 42 -6.08 24.45 -2.17
CA ALA A 42 -7.52 24.62 -2.04
C ALA A 42 -8.30 23.46 -2.68
N ASP A 43 -7.57 22.56 -3.34
CA ASP A 43 -8.07 21.36 -4.00
C ASP A 43 -7.73 20.06 -3.21
N ALA A 44 -7.13 20.16 -2.00
CA ALA A 44 -6.86 18.98 -1.17
C ALA A 44 -8.19 18.32 -0.73
N ASP A 45 -8.37 17.06 -1.12
CA ASP A 45 -9.58 16.32 -0.75
C ASP A 45 -9.55 16.06 0.77
N PRO A 46 -10.68 16.22 1.50
CA PRO A 46 -10.73 15.93 2.93
C PRO A 46 -10.33 14.49 3.29
N LEU A 47 -10.39 13.55 2.34
CA LEU A 47 -9.95 12.17 2.51
C LEU A 47 -8.44 11.99 2.36
N ASP A 48 -7.72 12.95 1.77
CA ASP A 48 -6.28 12.86 1.55
C ASP A 48 -5.52 12.80 2.87
N GLY A 49 -4.52 11.92 2.95
CA GLY A 49 -3.61 11.86 4.09
C GLY A 49 -3.14 10.45 4.45
N ILE A 50 -2.45 10.37 5.59
CA ILE A 50 -1.91 9.13 6.13
C ILE A 50 -2.87 8.53 7.15
N TYR A 51 -3.11 7.23 7.06
CA TYR A 51 -3.95 6.48 7.99
C TYR A 51 -3.14 5.35 8.60
N GLN A 52 -3.30 5.13 9.91
CA GLN A 52 -2.63 4.04 10.62
C GLN A 52 -3.62 3.24 11.45
N GLY A 53 -3.40 1.94 11.57
CA GLY A 53 -4.21 1.11 12.45
C GLY A 53 -3.81 -0.36 12.44
N ALA A 54 -4.83 -1.23 12.38
CA ALA A 54 -4.68 -2.66 12.57
C ALA A 54 -5.11 -3.45 11.34
N TRP A 55 -4.33 -4.51 11.07
CA TRP A 55 -4.65 -5.59 10.14
C TRP A 55 -4.94 -6.86 10.93
N SER A 56 -6.07 -7.51 10.68
CA SER A 56 -6.43 -8.76 11.33
C SER A 56 -6.68 -9.83 10.28
N LEU A 57 -6.07 -11.00 10.43
CA LEU A 57 -6.19 -12.10 9.49
C LEU A 57 -6.34 -13.42 10.25
N SER A 58 -7.35 -14.21 9.85
CA SER A 58 -7.57 -15.58 10.31
C SER A 58 -7.49 -16.52 9.11
N VAL A 59 -6.72 -17.60 9.23
CA VAL A 59 -6.48 -18.59 8.19
C VAL A 59 -6.85 -19.97 8.70
N GLU A 60 -7.48 -20.77 7.87
CA GLU A 60 -7.81 -22.18 8.11
C GLU A 60 -7.22 -23.03 6.99
N GLU A 61 -6.44 -24.06 7.35
CA GLU A 61 -6.05 -25.13 6.44
C GLU A 61 -7.22 -26.12 6.32
N THR A 62 -7.93 -26.05 5.20
CA THR A 62 -9.21 -26.75 4.98
C THR A 62 -9.11 -28.29 4.99
N ASN A 63 -7.93 -28.86 4.77
CA ASN A 63 -7.70 -30.30 4.81
C ASN A 63 -7.54 -30.86 6.23
N THR A 64 -6.93 -30.09 7.13
CA THR A 64 -6.60 -30.51 8.50
C THR A 64 -7.56 -29.90 9.53
N GLY A 65 -8.15 -28.75 9.20
CA GLY A 65 -8.95 -27.92 10.11
C GLY A 65 -8.08 -27.08 11.06
N ASP A 66 -6.77 -27.01 10.84
CA ASP A 66 -5.88 -26.19 11.66
C ASP A 66 -6.12 -24.70 11.35
N THR A 67 -6.22 -23.90 12.41
CA THR A 67 -6.45 -22.45 12.32
C THR A 67 -5.29 -21.67 12.89
N ASP A 68 -4.93 -20.55 12.26
CA ASP A 68 -3.93 -19.60 12.75
C ASP A 68 -4.43 -18.18 12.50
N SER A 69 -3.98 -17.24 13.32
CA SER A 69 -4.42 -15.85 13.20
C SER A 69 -3.31 -14.89 13.57
N CYS A 70 -3.27 -13.75 12.91
CA CYS A 70 -2.37 -12.66 13.23
C CYS A 70 -3.15 -11.35 13.40
N VAL A 71 -2.66 -10.49 14.28
CA VAL A 71 -3.06 -9.08 14.37
C VAL A 71 -1.81 -8.24 14.26
N GLY A 72 -1.79 -7.35 13.28
CA GLY A 72 -0.65 -6.56 12.88
C GLY A 72 -0.97 -5.09 12.77
N THR A 73 -0.01 -4.34 12.25
CA THR A 73 -0.16 -2.91 11.95
C THR A 73 -0.36 -2.68 10.47
N VAL A 74 -1.02 -1.57 10.12
CA VAL A 74 -1.14 -1.08 8.75
C VAL A 74 -0.86 0.41 8.69
N ASP A 75 -0.12 0.84 7.67
CA ASP A 75 0.16 2.23 7.31
C ASP A 75 -0.35 2.45 5.88
N LEU A 76 -1.22 3.45 5.68
CA LEU A 76 -1.92 3.72 4.43
C LEU A 76 -1.75 5.19 4.05
N GLU A 77 -1.63 5.44 2.75
CA GLU A 77 -1.64 6.77 2.14
C GLU A 77 -2.82 6.84 1.17
N VAL A 78 -3.63 7.88 1.32
CA VAL A 78 -4.76 8.20 0.46
C VAL A 78 -4.48 9.51 -0.26
N THR A 79 -4.59 9.48 -1.59
CA THR A 79 -4.40 10.65 -2.45
C THR A 79 -5.46 10.63 -3.55
N MET A 80 -6.50 11.43 -3.39
CA MET A 80 -7.62 11.64 -4.29
C MET A 80 -7.24 12.53 -5.49
N ALA A 81 -6.07 12.29 -6.08
CA ALA A 81 -5.73 12.85 -7.38
C ALA A 81 -6.50 12.07 -8.47
N ASN A 82 -6.76 12.67 -9.64
CA ASN A 82 -7.44 12.02 -10.78
C ASN A 82 -6.61 10.86 -11.43
N THR A 83 -5.92 10.06 -10.62
CA THR A 83 -5.00 8.97 -10.99
C THR A 83 -5.61 7.58 -10.75
N ASN A 84 -4.95 6.56 -11.30
CA ASN A 84 -5.43 5.18 -11.30
C ASN A 84 -5.21 4.43 -9.97
N GLU A 85 -4.46 4.99 -9.03
CA GLU A 85 -4.22 4.44 -7.69
C GLU A 85 -4.30 5.60 -6.71
N GLN A 86 -5.23 5.52 -5.76
CA GLN A 86 -5.55 6.59 -4.80
C GLN A 86 -5.43 6.12 -3.35
N PHE A 87 -5.13 4.83 -3.16
CA PHE A 87 -5.05 4.15 -1.88
C PHE A 87 -3.89 3.17 -1.95
N VAL A 88 -2.84 3.38 -1.16
CA VAL A 88 -1.67 2.48 -1.09
C VAL A 88 -1.27 2.31 0.36
N GLY A 89 -0.85 1.12 0.77
CA GLY A 89 -0.34 0.93 2.11
C GLY A 89 0.46 -0.35 2.29
N LEU A 90 1.05 -0.46 3.47
CA LEU A 90 1.84 -1.60 3.91
C LEU A 90 1.24 -2.17 5.19
N PHE A 91 1.25 -3.49 5.33
CA PHE A 91 0.88 -4.16 6.56
C PHE A 91 1.95 -5.16 6.98
N ALA A 92 2.00 -5.44 8.28
CA ALA A 92 2.88 -6.46 8.85
C ALA A 92 2.17 -7.15 10.02
N CYS A 93 2.19 -8.48 10.06
CA CYS A 93 1.67 -9.26 11.18
C CYS A 93 2.48 -10.55 11.41
N ASP A 94 2.41 -11.10 12.63
CA ASP A 94 3.07 -12.35 12.99
C ASP A 94 2.03 -13.43 13.35
N PHE A 95 2.16 -14.60 12.72
CA PHE A 95 1.41 -15.81 13.07
C PHE A 95 2.11 -16.59 14.20
N SER A 96 1.39 -17.46 14.90
CA SER A 96 1.98 -18.24 16.00
C SER A 96 1.82 -19.75 15.87
N GLY A 97 1.00 -20.19 14.92
CA GLY A 97 0.75 -21.60 14.60
C GLY A 97 1.48 -22.06 13.35
N PHE A 98 0.77 -22.77 12.47
CA PHE A 98 1.35 -23.43 11.30
C PHE A 98 1.89 -22.45 10.25
N LEU A 99 1.49 -21.17 10.30
CA LEU A 99 1.98 -20.12 9.41
C LEU A 99 3.16 -19.33 9.98
N ALA A 100 3.64 -19.63 11.19
CA ALA A 100 4.78 -18.92 11.80
C ALA A 100 6.08 -18.96 10.97
N GLN A 101 6.20 -19.92 10.04
CA GLN A 101 7.31 -20.00 9.09
C GLN A 101 7.36 -18.84 8.08
N PHE A 102 6.27 -18.10 7.92
CA PHE A 102 6.15 -16.95 7.03
C PHE A 102 6.34 -15.61 7.77
N ASN A 103 6.74 -15.63 9.05
CA ASN A 103 6.89 -14.41 9.83
C ASN A 103 8.19 -13.63 9.53
N PRO A 104 8.15 -12.28 9.58
CA PRO A 104 6.92 -11.48 9.60
C PRO A 104 6.19 -11.59 8.28
N MET A 105 4.86 -11.71 8.33
CA MET A 105 4.05 -11.63 7.13
C MET A 105 3.85 -10.16 6.79
N GLU A 106 4.62 -9.71 5.80
CA GLU A 106 4.56 -8.36 5.27
C GLU A 106 3.88 -8.36 3.90
N GLY A 107 3.16 -7.28 3.61
CA GLY A 107 2.46 -7.13 2.34
C GLY A 107 2.07 -5.70 2.04
N SER A 108 1.53 -5.53 0.84
CA SER A 108 1.01 -4.25 0.35
C SER A 108 -0.49 -4.34 0.14
N VAL A 109 -1.16 -3.20 0.24
CA VAL A 109 -2.54 -3.02 -0.19
C VAL A 109 -2.59 -1.83 -1.14
N TYR A 110 -3.31 -1.96 -2.25
CA TYR A 110 -3.39 -0.90 -3.26
C TYR A 110 -4.74 -0.91 -3.97
N GLY A 111 -5.30 0.27 -4.24
CA GLY A 111 -6.65 0.36 -4.77
C GLY A 111 -7.12 1.75 -5.18
N LEU A 112 -8.42 1.81 -5.42
CA LEU A 112 -9.17 2.99 -5.83
C LEU A 112 -10.16 3.40 -4.74
N VAL A 113 -10.35 4.70 -4.63
CA VAL A 113 -11.34 5.32 -3.76
C VAL A 113 -12.40 5.97 -4.64
N THR A 114 -13.67 5.71 -4.40
CA THR A 114 -14.72 6.46 -5.09
C THR A 114 -14.90 7.83 -4.43
N GLN A 115 -15.49 8.78 -5.15
CA GLN A 115 -15.88 10.08 -4.60
C GLN A 115 -16.85 10.01 -3.40
N PHE A 116 -17.41 8.83 -3.11
CA PHE A 116 -18.31 8.59 -1.98
C PHE A 116 -17.61 7.87 -0.82
N GLY A 117 -16.30 7.67 -0.91
CA GLY A 117 -15.51 6.97 0.10
C GLY A 117 -15.66 5.45 0.06
N GLU A 118 -16.13 4.85 -1.04
CA GLU A 118 -16.09 3.39 -1.20
C GLU A 118 -14.70 2.96 -1.69
N LEU A 119 -14.16 1.89 -1.12
CA LEU A 119 -12.83 1.39 -1.44
C LEU A 119 -12.90 0.03 -2.12
N ALA A 120 -12.18 -0.09 -3.22
CA ALA A 120 -11.87 -1.36 -3.87
C ALA A 120 -10.36 -1.46 -4.03
N ALA A 121 -9.76 -2.42 -3.35
CA ALA A 121 -8.31 -2.64 -3.35
C ALA A 121 -7.98 -4.11 -3.57
N SER A 122 -6.73 -4.38 -3.87
CA SER A 122 -6.13 -5.70 -3.77
C SER A 122 -5.01 -5.66 -2.74
N TYR A 123 -4.71 -6.79 -2.13
CA TYR A 123 -3.57 -6.95 -1.24
C TYR A 123 -2.77 -8.20 -1.62
N GLU A 124 -1.47 -8.13 -1.40
CA GLU A 124 -0.55 -9.23 -1.65
C GLU A 124 0.42 -9.35 -0.48
N THR A 125 0.70 -10.59 -0.06
CA THR A 125 1.78 -10.88 0.88
C THR A 125 3.06 -11.12 0.07
N GLY A 126 4.20 -10.57 0.52
CA GLY A 126 5.47 -10.54 -0.23
C GLY A 126 6.10 -11.91 -0.50
N GLY A 127 5.46 -12.74 -1.33
CA GLY A 127 5.82 -14.13 -1.60
C GLY A 127 5.06 -15.17 -0.77
N GLY A 128 4.06 -14.76 0.02
CA GLY A 128 3.19 -15.67 0.78
C GLY A 128 2.02 -16.21 -0.07
N PRO A 129 1.30 -17.24 0.41
CA PRO A 129 0.18 -17.84 -0.33
C PRO A 129 -1.13 -17.04 -0.21
N ILE A 130 -1.11 -15.89 0.47
CA ILE A 130 -2.30 -15.11 0.82
C ILE A 130 -2.26 -13.80 0.02
N GLU A 131 -3.18 -13.69 -0.92
CA GLU A 131 -3.38 -12.51 -1.77
C GLU A 131 -4.87 -12.45 -2.15
N GLY A 132 -5.40 -11.27 -2.42
CA GLY A 132 -6.79 -11.18 -2.83
C GLY A 132 -7.31 -9.76 -2.92
N ASP A 133 -8.64 -9.68 -3.06
CA ASP A 133 -9.34 -8.40 -3.13
C ASP A 133 -9.83 -7.99 -1.74
N TRP A 134 -9.81 -6.69 -1.51
CA TRP A 134 -10.30 -6.04 -0.30
C TRP A 134 -11.34 -5.00 -0.67
N SER A 135 -12.40 -4.94 0.13
CA SER A 135 -13.43 -3.91 0.01
C SER A 135 -13.65 -3.23 1.34
N GLY A 136 -13.88 -1.93 1.28
CA GLY A 136 -14.04 -1.13 2.48
C GLY A 136 -14.66 0.22 2.19
N THR A 137 -14.60 1.09 3.17
CA THR A 137 -14.93 2.50 3.00
C THR A 137 -13.98 3.38 3.82
N ILE A 138 -13.95 4.65 3.46
CA ILE A 138 -13.26 5.72 4.16
C ILE A 138 -14.26 6.79 4.55
N ASP A 139 -14.19 7.23 5.79
CA ASP A 139 -15.01 8.29 6.35
C ASP A 139 -14.12 9.21 7.19
N GLU A 140 -14.26 10.52 7.01
CA GLU A 140 -13.38 11.51 7.65
C GLU A 140 -13.41 11.44 9.19
N ALA A 141 -14.55 11.06 9.77
CA ALA A 141 -14.73 11.02 11.22
C ALA A 141 -14.27 9.69 11.85
N THR A 142 -14.40 8.58 11.12
CA THR A 142 -14.17 7.22 11.65
C THR A 142 -12.93 6.53 11.08
N GLY A 143 -12.41 7.01 9.96
CA GLY A 143 -11.25 6.47 9.27
C GLY A 143 -11.63 5.43 8.21
N ILE A 144 -10.71 4.49 7.97
CA ILE A 144 -10.82 3.44 6.97
C ILE A 144 -11.25 2.15 7.66
N TYR A 145 -12.24 1.46 7.09
CA TYR A 145 -12.64 0.13 7.53
C TYR A 145 -12.99 -0.76 6.35
N GLY A 146 -12.67 -2.05 6.45
CA GLY A 146 -13.05 -3.01 5.43
C GLY A 146 -12.75 -4.44 5.81
N SER A 147 -13.19 -5.35 4.96
CA SER A 147 -13.04 -6.79 5.15
C SER A 147 -12.63 -7.46 3.85
N PHE A 148 -11.99 -8.62 4.00
CA PHE A 148 -11.57 -9.45 2.88
C PHE A 148 -11.74 -10.92 3.24
N GLU A 149 -11.90 -11.72 2.20
CA GLU A 149 -11.95 -13.18 2.26
C GLU A 149 -11.23 -13.75 1.05
N GLY A 150 -10.74 -14.97 1.16
CA GLY A 150 -10.06 -15.62 0.06
C GLY A 150 -9.77 -17.10 0.32
N SER A 151 -9.28 -17.76 -0.72
CA SER A 151 -8.86 -19.15 -0.65
C SER A 151 -7.81 -19.44 -1.72
N ALA A 152 -6.84 -20.30 -1.39
CA ALA A 152 -5.82 -20.76 -2.33
C ALA A 152 -5.52 -22.23 -2.11
N SER A 153 -5.20 -22.92 -3.21
CA SER A 153 -4.79 -24.32 -3.23
C SER A 153 -3.41 -24.43 -3.87
N GLY A 154 -2.42 -24.94 -3.15
CA GLY A 154 -1.04 -25.01 -3.65
C GLY A 154 -0.12 -25.83 -2.76
N GLU A 155 0.86 -26.51 -3.37
CA GLU A 155 1.93 -27.26 -2.66
C GLU A 155 1.45 -28.27 -1.59
N GLY A 156 0.20 -28.74 -1.70
CA GLY A 156 -0.41 -29.68 -0.74
C GLY A 156 -1.12 -29.02 0.43
N MET A 157 -1.24 -27.69 0.45
CA MET A 157 -2.05 -26.94 1.40
C MET A 157 -3.26 -26.33 0.68
N ASP A 158 -4.42 -26.42 1.30
CA ASP A 158 -5.64 -25.76 0.86
C ASP A 158 -6.04 -24.78 1.96
N LEU A 159 -5.84 -23.49 1.71
CA LEU A 159 -6.06 -22.42 2.67
C LEU A 159 -7.35 -21.68 2.35
N SER A 160 -8.08 -21.30 3.39
CA SER A 160 -9.12 -20.28 3.34
C SER A 160 -8.85 -19.24 4.42
N TRP A 161 -9.19 -17.99 4.16
CA TRP A 161 -8.93 -16.92 5.12
C TRP A 161 -9.99 -15.83 5.05
N ALA A 162 -10.09 -15.11 6.17
CA ALA A 162 -10.90 -13.92 6.31
C ALA A 162 -10.18 -12.92 7.22
N GLY A 163 -10.42 -11.65 6.99
CA GLY A 163 -9.79 -10.61 7.76
C GLY A 163 -10.46 -9.25 7.64
N SER A 164 -9.90 -8.30 8.37
CA SER A 164 -10.36 -6.92 8.39
C SER A 164 -9.20 -5.96 8.54
N LEU A 165 -9.38 -4.76 8.01
CA LEU A 165 -8.49 -3.64 8.14
C LEU A 165 -9.27 -2.49 8.79
N THR A 166 -8.69 -1.87 9.81
CA THR A 166 -9.21 -0.63 10.40
C THR A 166 -8.07 0.36 10.61
N ALA A 167 -8.20 1.60 10.15
CA ALA A 167 -7.18 2.62 10.30
C ALA A 167 -7.78 4.01 10.52
N THR A 168 -7.09 4.85 11.29
CA THR A 168 -7.52 6.23 11.57
C THR A 168 -6.56 7.23 10.96
N LYS A 169 -7.11 8.33 10.44
CA LYS A 169 -6.33 9.43 9.87
C LYS A 169 -5.37 10.00 10.92
N GLN A 170 -4.12 10.18 10.53
CA GLN A 170 -3.11 10.83 11.37
C GLN A 170 -3.27 12.36 11.29
N PRO A 171 -2.92 13.07 12.37
CA PRO A 171 -3.00 14.53 12.43
C PRO A 171 -1.97 15.22 11.52
#